data_AF-A0A8X8C086-F1
#
_entry.id   AF-A0A8X8C086-F1
#
_cell.length_a   1.000
_cell.length_b   1.000
_cell.length_c   1.000
_cell.angle_alpha   90.00
_cell.angle_beta   90.00
_cell.angle_gamma   90.00
#
_symmetry.space_group_name_H-M   'P 1'
#
loop_
_entity.id
_entity.type
_entity.pdbx_description
1 polymer ?
#
loop_
_entity_poly.entity_id
_entity_poly.type
_entity_poly.pdbx_seq_one_letter_code
_entity_poly.pdbx_strand_id
1 'polypeptide(L)'
;MEIYGSMESFLYVHAVPYLSSLYLNLLANYPVLTKAVTSAILTLMGDLICQLVIDQVPSLDLKRTFLFTLLGLVLVGPTLHIWYLYLSKLVTVPGASGAFLRLLADQFVFSPIFIGVFLSTLVTLEGRPSQVVPKLQQEWFSAVLANWQLWIPFQFLNFRFVPQQFQVLAANVIALVWNVILSFKAHKEVLPK
;
A
#
# COMPACT_ATOMS: atom_id res chain seq x y z
N MET A 1 -5.31 16.10 -35.32
CA MET A 1 -6.19 15.04 -34.77
C MET A 1 -5.64 13.64 -35.07
N GLU A 2 -5.06 13.39 -36.25
CA GLU A 2 -4.46 12.09 -36.61
C GLU A 2 -3.22 11.67 -35.79
N ILE A 3 -2.35 12.61 -35.40
CA ILE A 3 -1.12 12.30 -34.65
C ILE A 3 -1.44 11.73 -33.25
N TYR A 4 -2.46 12.27 -32.56
CA TYR A 4 -2.90 11.77 -31.25
C TYR A 4 -3.49 10.35 -31.37
N GLY A 5 -4.26 10.06 -32.41
CA GLY A 5 -4.78 8.72 -32.68
C GLY A 5 -3.69 7.69 -33.00
N SER A 6 -2.59 8.11 -33.63
CA SER A 6 -1.43 7.23 -33.90
C SER A 6 -0.59 6.92 -32.66
N MET A 7 -0.50 7.88 -31.71
CA MET A 7 0.26 7.71 -30.48
C MET A 7 -0.53 6.89 -29.46
N GLU A 8 -1.85 7.11 -29.33
CA GLU A 8 -2.72 6.26 -28.52
C GLU A 8 -2.76 4.82 -29.03
N SER A 9 -2.87 4.62 -30.35
CA SER A 9 -2.86 3.28 -30.93
C SER A 9 -1.51 2.59 -30.71
N PHE A 10 -0.38 3.28 -30.86
CA PHE A 10 0.94 2.73 -30.56
C PHE A 10 1.08 2.35 -29.07
N LEU A 11 0.65 3.23 -28.17
CA LEU A 11 0.69 2.98 -26.72
C LEU A 11 -0.14 1.74 -26.35
N TYR A 12 -1.36 1.62 -26.86
CA TYR A 12 -2.24 0.49 -26.56
C TYR A 12 -1.79 -0.82 -27.21
N VAL A 13 -1.33 -0.79 -28.46
CA VAL A 13 -1.02 -2.01 -29.22
C VAL A 13 0.36 -2.57 -28.86
N HIS A 14 1.33 -1.71 -28.55
CA HIS A 14 2.73 -2.15 -28.36
C HIS A 14 3.26 -1.87 -26.96
N ALA A 15 3.12 -0.65 -26.45
CA ALA A 15 3.76 -0.27 -25.20
C ALA A 15 3.10 -0.93 -23.97
N VAL A 16 1.76 -0.90 -23.87
CA VAL A 16 1.03 -1.46 -22.73
C VAL A 16 1.24 -2.97 -22.58
N PRO A 17 1.13 -3.81 -23.64
CA PRO A 17 1.42 -5.23 -23.55
C PRO A 17 2.89 -5.50 -23.21
N TYR A 18 3.82 -4.75 -23.79
CA TYR A 18 5.25 -4.89 -23.51
C TYR A 18 5.58 -4.60 -22.04
N LEU A 19 5.15 -3.45 -21.51
CA LEU A 19 5.37 -3.06 -20.11
C LEU A 19 4.72 -4.06 -19.14
N SER A 20 3.52 -4.55 -19.49
CA SER A 20 2.82 -5.56 -18.71
C SER A 20 3.61 -6.89 -18.71
N SER A 21 4.11 -7.33 -19.86
CA SER A 21 4.92 -8.55 -19.97
C SER A 21 6.24 -8.44 -19.21
N LEU A 22 6.90 -7.28 -19.26
CA LEU A 22 8.11 -6.99 -18.51
C LEU A 22 7.84 -7.03 -17.01
N TYR A 23 6.77 -6.37 -16.55
CA TYR A 23 6.38 -6.38 -15.15
C TYR A 23 6.08 -7.80 -14.66
N LEU A 24 5.32 -8.59 -15.42
CA LEU A 24 5.01 -9.98 -15.09
C LEU A 24 6.27 -10.85 -15.04
N ASN A 25 7.22 -10.64 -15.96
CA ASN A 25 8.52 -11.33 -15.95
C ASN A 25 9.33 -10.99 -14.68
N LEU A 26 9.43 -9.69 -14.34
CA LEU A 26 10.10 -9.24 -13.12
C LEU A 26 9.40 -9.78 -11.86
N LEU A 27 8.07 -9.80 -11.85
CA LEU A 27 7.28 -10.33 -10.74
C LEU A 27 7.50 -11.84 -10.55
N ALA A 28 7.70 -12.59 -11.63
CA ALA A 28 7.99 -14.02 -11.58
C ALA A 28 9.42 -14.33 -11.14
N ASN A 29 10.41 -13.60 -11.68
CA ASN A 29 11.84 -13.87 -11.43
C ASN A 29 12.38 -13.19 -10.16
N TYR A 30 11.84 -12.03 -9.80
CA TYR A 30 12.27 -11.21 -8.66
C TYR A 30 11.06 -10.74 -7.84
N PRO A 31 10.25 -11.66 -7.27
CA PRO A 31 8.94 -11.34 -6.69
C PRO A 31 8.99 -10.35 -5.53
N VAL A 32 10.01 -10.42 -4.66
CA VAL A 32 10.16 -9.54 -3.50
C VAL A 32 10.56 -8.15 -3.95
N LEU A 33 11.65 -8.04 -4.72
CA LEU A 33 12.19 -6.76 -5.18
C LEU A 33 11.18 -6.00 -6.04
N THR A 34 10.50 -6.69 -6.96
CA THR A 34 9.47 -6.08 -7.81
C THR A 34 8.33 -5.50 -6.97
N LYS A 35 7.85 -6.23 -5.96
CA LYS A 35 6.81 -5.73 -5.05
C LYS A 35 7.31 -4.58 -4.18
N ALA A 36 8.53 -4.66 -3.66
CA ALA A 36 9.18 -3.59 -2.90
C ALA A 36 9.28 -2.29 -3.71
N VAL A 37 9.78 -2.35 -4.93
CA VAL A 37 9.88 -1.19 -5.83
C VAL A 37 8.49 -0.65 -6.19
N THR A 38 7.53 -1.54 -6.47
CA THR A 38 6.15 -1.13 -6.74
C THR A 38 5.54 -0.40 -5.54
N SER A 39 5.73 -0.92 -4.33
CA SER A 39 5.28 -0.28 -3.10
C SER A 39 5.95 1.07 -2.86
N ALA A 40 7.24 1.20 -3.13
CA ALA A 40 7.96 2.47 -3.03
C ALA A 40 7.39 3.54 -3.97
N ILE A 41 7.09 3.17 -5.22
CA ILE A 41 6.46 4.08 -6.19
C ILE A 41 5.05 4.50 -5.69
N LEU A 42 4.26 3.56 -5.19
CA LEU A 42 2.91 3.85 -4.71
C LEU A 42 2.91 4.71 -3.44
N THR A 43 3.87 4.53 -2.53
CA THR A 43 3.99 5.37 -1.34
C THR A 43 4.51 6.75 -1.69
N LEU A 44 5.48 6.86 -2.60
CA LEU A 44 5.93 8.14 -3.17
C LEU A 44 4.75 8.91 -3.78
N MET A 45 4.00 8.30 -4.68
CA MET A 45 2.84 8.94 -5.32
C MET A 45 1.77 9.31 -4.30
N GLY A 46 1.46 8.42 -3.37
CA GLY A 46 0.45 8.67 -2.34
C GLY A 46 0.81 9.85 -1.44
N ASP A 47 2.09 9.97 -1.05
CA ASP A 47 2.55 11.10 -0.24
C ASP A 47 2.56 12.42 -1.03
N LEU A 48 3.02 12.40 -2.29
CA LEU A 48 2.99 13.59 -3.15
C LEU A 48 1.55 14.08 -3.39
N ILE A 49 0.62 13.17 -3.66
CA ILE A 49 -0.81 13.51 -3.80
C ILE A 49 -1.33 14.08 -2.47
N CYS A 50 -1.00 13.47 -1.34
CA CYS A 50 -1.39 13.99 -0.04
C CYS A 50 -0.90 15.42 0.17
N GLN A 51 0.40 15.68 -0.02
CA GLN A 51 0.98 16.99 0.22
C GLN A 51 0.42 18.07 -0.73
N LEU A 52 0.31 17.75 -2.02
CA LEU A 52 -0.07 18.73 -3.05
C LEU A 52 -1.58 18.95 -3.14
N VAL A 53 -2.38 17.90 -3.00
CA VAL A 53 -3.83 17.94 -3.27
C VAL A 53 -4.64 18.02 -1.99
N ILE A 54 -4.25 17.26 -0.95
CA ILE A 54 -5.02 17.17 0.30
C ILE A 54 -4.58 18.27 1.26
N ASP A 55 -3.29 18.29 1.62
CA ASP A 55 -2.71 19.24 2.58
C ASP A 55 -2.48 20.63 1.93
N GLN A 56 -2.33 20.69 0.60
CA GLN A 56 -2.04 21.90 -0.18
C GLN A 56 -0.89 22.73 0.43
N VAL A 57 0.20 22.05 0.81
CA VAL A 57 1.33 22.69 1.48
C VAL A 57 2.04 23.70 0.57
N PRO A 58 2.54 24.83 1.11
CA PRO A 58 3.24 25.83 0.32
C PRO A 58 4.58 25.34 -0.23
N SER A 59 5.19 24.35 0.42
CA SER A 59 6.45 23.73 0.01
C SER A 59 6.45 22.24 0.38
N LEU A 60 6.95 21.40 -0.51
CA LEU A 60 7.04 19.96 -0.28
C LEU A 60 8.01 19.64 0.87
N ASP A 61 7.55 18.81 1.80
CA ASP A 61 8.41 18.14 2.76
C ASP A 61 9.06 16.92 2.08
N LEU A 62 10.29 17.11 1.60
CA LEU A 62 11.08 16.08 0.94
C LEU A 62 11.55 14.99 1.91
N LYS A 63 11.75 15.32 3.20
CA LYS A 63 12.16 14.35 4.21
C LYS A 63 11.02 13.36 4.47
N ARG A 64 9.80 13.87 4.68
CA ARG A 64 8.56 13.09 4.76
C ARG A 64 8.42 12.18 3.54
N THR A 65 8.50 12.76 2.33
CA THR A 65 8.37 12.02 1.07
C THR A 65 9.39 10.87 0.98
N PHE A 66 10.65 11.16 1.29
CA PHE A 66 11.74 10.18 1.26
C PHE A 66 11.51 9.04 2.24
N LEU A 67 11.18 9.34 3.50
CA LEU A 67 10.97 8.32 4.52
C LEU A 67 9.74 7.46 4.23
N PHE A 68 8.65 8.06 3.75
CA PHE A 68 7.44 7.34 3.35
C PHE A 68 7.70 6.41 2.14
N THR A 69 8.51 6.88 1.18
CA THR A 69 8.98 6.08 0.03
C THR A 69 9.88 4.92 0.47
N LEU A 70 10.83 5.21 1.36
CA LEU A 70 11.75 4.22 1.91
C LEU A 70 10.99 3.11 2.65
N LEU A 71 10.00 3.45 3.49
CA LEU A 71 9.16 2.45 4.15
C LEU A 71 8.34 1.63 3.14
N GLY A 72 7.89 2.22 2.04
CA GLY A 72 7.30 1.48 0.92
C GLY A 72 8.23 0.38 0.39
N LEU A 73 9.50 0.73 0.19
CA LEU A 73 10.54 -0.16 -0.32
C LEU A 73 10.92 -1.27 0.67
N VAL A 74 11.26 -0.91 1.91
CA VAL A 74 11.93 -1.85 2.84
C VAL A 74 10.96 -2.53 3.81
N LEU A 75 9.79 -1.94 4.06
CA LEU A 75 8.82 -2.46 5.03
C LEU A 75 7.58 -2.99 4.29
N VAL A 76 6.86 -2.14 3.56
CA VAL A 76 5.54 -2.48 3.00
C VAL A 76 5.60 -3.62 2.00
N GLY A 77 6.37 -3.49 0.91
CA GLY A 77 6.41 -4.50 -0.14
C GLY A 77 6.89 -5.88 0.34
N PRO A 78 8.04 -5.98 1.03
CA PRO A 78 8.53 -7.25 1.57
C PRO A 78 7.58 -7.90 2.59
N THR A 79 7.04 -7.12 3.55
CA THR A 79 6.13 -7.66 4.56
C THR A 79 4.84 -8.19 3.94
N LEU A 80 4.24 -7.48 2.99
CA LEU A 80 3.02 -7.95 2.31
C LEU A 80 3.26 -9.22 1.50
N HIS A 81 4.40 -9.33 0.82
CA HIS A 81 4.76 -10.54 0.09
C HIS A 81 4.81 -11.77 1.02
N ILE A 82 5.51 -11.64 2.14
CA ILE A 82 5.66 -12.71 3.13
C ILE A 82 4.31 -13.04 3.76
N TRP A 83 3.53 -12.01 4.14
CA TRP A 83 2.22 -12.17 4.77
C TRP A 83 1.25 -12.94 3.86
N TYR A 84 1.11 -12.57 2.58
CA TYR A 84 0.18 -13.27 1.67
C TYR A 84 0.63 -14.71 1.39
N LEU A 85 1.94 -14.97 1.32
CA LEU A 85 2.45 -16.33 1.23
C LEU A 85 2.11 -17.14 2.49
N TYR A 86 2.36 -16.58 3.67
CA TYR A 86 2.07 -17.24 4.94
C TYR A 86 0.56 -17.50 5.10
N LEU A 87 -0.27 -16.50 4.81
CA LEU A 87 -1.72 -16.58 4.90
C LEU A 87 -2.30 -17.65 3.97
N SER A 88 -1.72 -17.81 2.78
CA SER A 88 -2.10 -18.87 1.84
C SER A 88 -1.77 -20.28 2.33
N LYS A 89 -0.70 -20.42 3.14
CA LYS A 89 -0.29 -21.69 3.77
C LYS A 89 -1.10 -22.01 5.02
N LEU A 90 -1.43 -20.97 5.81
CA LEU A 90 -2.19 -21.11 7.04
C LEU A 90 -3.66 -21.49 6.76
N VAL A 91 -4.28 -20.86 5.75
CA VAL A 91 -5.68 -21.12 5.39
C VAL A 91 -5.72 -21.95 4.10
N THR A 92 -5.88 -23.26 4.26
CA THR A 92 -5.97 -24.24 3.17
C THR A 92 -7.40 -24.52 2.70
N VAL A 93 -8.40 -24.02 3.44
CA VAL A 93 -9.82 -24.15 3.09
C VAL A 93 -10.07 -23.48 1.72
N PRO A 94 -10.72 -24.17 0.76
CA PRO A 94 -10.99 -23.59 -0.56
C PRO A 94 -12.23 -22.68 -0.57
N GLY A 95 -12.40 -21.93 -1.66
CA GLY A 95 -13.62 -21.19 -1.94
C GLY A 95 -13.86 -19.98 -1.02
N ALA A 96 -15.14 -19.63 -0.85
CA ALA A 96 -15.56 -18.43 -0.11
C ALA A 96 -15.21 -18.50 1.38
N SER A 97 -15.35 -19.66 2.02
CA SER A 97 -14.99 -19.84 3.42
C SER A 97 -13.50 -19.60 3.66
N GLY A 98 -12.64 -20.11 2.77
CA GLY A 98 -11.21 -19.83 2.81
C GLY A 98 -10.87 -18.34 2.65
N ALA A 99 -11.47 -17.69 1.65
CA ALA A 99 -11.30 -16.26 1.43
C ALA A 99 -11.73 -15.43 2.64
N PHE A 100 -12.84 -15.80 3.29
CA PHE A 100 -13.33 -15.14 4.50
C PHE A 100 -12.38 -15.32 5.69
N LEU A 101 -11.86 -16.54 5.93
CA LEU A 101 -10.88 -16.76 7.00
C LEU A 101 -9.58 -15.96 6.76
N ARG A 102 -9.12 -15.88 5.52
CA ARG A 102 -7.96 -15.07 5.14
C ARG A 102 -8.22 -13.58 5.39
N LEU A 103 -9.40 -13.11 5.00
CA LEU A 103 -9.85 -11.73 5.26
C LEU A 103 -9.85 -11.41 6.75
N LEU A 104 -10.37 -12.31 7.60
CA LEU A 104 -10.40 -12.08 9.05
C LEU A 104 -8.98 -11.93 9.62
N ALA A 105 -8.07 -12.84 9.27
CA ALA A 105 -6.68 -12.74 9.72
C ALA A 105 -5.98 -11.47 9.17
N ASP A 106 -6.20 -11.14 7.90
CA ASP A 106 -5.62 -9.97 7.25
C ASP A 106 -6.08 -8.65 7.89
N GLN A 107 -7.39 -8.53 8.15
CA GLN A 107 -8.00 -7.27 8.57
C GLN A 107 -8.01 -7.11 10.09
N PHE A 108 -8.20 -8.17 10.87
CA PHE A 108 -8.33 -8.07 12.33
C PHE A 108 -7.08 -8.44 13.11
N VAL A 109 -6.06 -9.03 12.46
CA VAL A 109 -4.78 -9.34 13.11
C VAL A 109 -3.65 -8.55 12.44
N PHE A 110 -3.43 -8.78 11.15
CA PHE A 110 -2.28 -8.20 10.47
C PHE A 110 -2.40 -6.67 10.32
N SER A 111 -3.50 -6.17 9.76
CA SER A 111 -3.63 -4.74 9.46
C SER A 111 -3.49 -3.81 10.68
N PRO A 112 -4.11 -4.09 11.85
CA PRO A 112 -3.96 -3.24 13.03
C PRO A 112 -2.52 -3.21 13.56
N ILE A 113 -1.85 -4.36 13.59
CA ILE A 113 -0.45 -4.47 14.00
C ILE A 113 0.44 -3.71 13.00
N PHE A 114 0.24 -3.96 11.70
CA PHE A 114 1.05 -3.37 10.64
C PHE A 114 0.94 -1.84 10.60
N ILE A 115 -0.27 -1.29 10.76
CA ILE A 115 -0.49 0.16 10.84
C ILE A 115 0.22 0.74 12.07
N GLY A 116 0.15 0.07 13.22
CA GLY A 116 0.85 0.50 14.43
C GLY A 116 2.37 0.52 14.26
N VAL A 117 2.94 -0.54 13.66
CA VAL A 117 4.37 -0.60 13.32
C VAL A 117 4.74 0.52 12.36
N PHE A 118 3.99 0.69 11.26
CA PHE A 118 4.27 1.72 10.27
C PHE A 118 4.29 3.13 10.89
N LEU A 119 3.26 3.50 11.64
CA LEU A 119 3.17 4.81 12.29
C LEU A 119 4.31 5.01 13.28
N SER A 120 4.62 4.00 14.09
CA SER A 120 5.70 4.08 15.08
C SER A 120 7.07 4.24 14.43
N THR A 121 7.34 3.45 13.39
CA THR A 121 8.59 3.50 12.65
C THR A 121 8.76 4.84 11.95
N LEU A 122 7.73 5.32 11.24
CA LEU A 122 7.80 6.59 10.52
C LEU A 122 8.08 7.77 11.46
N VAL A 123 7.29 7.91 12.54
CA VAL A 123 7.48 8.99 13.53
C VAL A 123 8.87 8.95 14.16
N THR A 124 9.38 7.75 14.42
CA THR A 124 10.74 7.57 14.95
C THR A 124 11.80 8.02 13.95
N LEU A 125 11.71 7.58 12.69
CA LEU A 125 12.66 7.92 11.62
C LEU A 125 12.62 9.41 11.26
N GLU A 126 11.49 10.07 11.46
CA GLU A 126 11.35 11.52 11.31
C GLU A 126 12.05 12.31 12.43
N GLY A 127 12.56 11.63 13.46
CA GLY A 127 13.28 12.24 14.58
C GLY A 127 12.36 12.64 15.73
N ARG A 128 11.16 12.05 15.84
CA ARG A 128 10.16 12.39 16.85
C ARG A 128 9.75 11.19 17.73
N PRO A 129 10.69 10.38 18.26
CA PRO A 129 10.37 9.14 18.97
C PRO A 129 9.46 9.34 20.19
N SER A 130 9.57 10.48 20.89
CA SER A 130 8.68 10.82 22.02
C SER A 130 7.22 11.01 21.61
N GLN A 131 6.95 11.27 20.32
CA GLN A 131 5.60 11.44 19.78
C GLN A 131 4.95 10.13 19.35
N VAL A 132 5.65 8.98 19.38
CA VAL A 132 5.09 7.69 18.93
C VAL A 132 3.82 7.32 19.70
N VAL A 133 3.88 7.31 21.04
CA VAL A 133 2.72 6.95 21.87
C VAL A 133 1.57 7.96 21.69
N PRO A 134 1.79 9.28 21.79
CA PRO A 134 0.75 10.27 21.47
C PRO A 134 0.13 10.09 20.09
N LYS A 135 0.95 9.81 19.06
CA LYS A 135 0.49 9.62 17.70
C LYS A 135 -0.41 8.39 17.56
N LEU A 136 -0.01 7.27 18.17
CA LEU A 136 -0.81 6.05 18.15
C LEU A 136 -2.14 6.27 18.89
N GLN A 137 -2.12 6.92 20.06
CA GLN A 137 -3.35 7.22 20.80
C GLN A 137 -4.34 8.09 20.00
N GLN A 138 -3.82 9.01 19.18
CA GLN A 138 -4.66 9.91 18.38
C GLN A 138 -5.15 9.27 17.08
N GLU A 139 -4.26 8.62 16.32
CA GLU A 139 -4.53 8.29 14.92
C GLU A 139 -4.61 6.78 14.63
N TRP A 140 -4.13 5.90 15.51
CA TRP A 140 -4.07 4.46 15.20
C TRP A 140 -5.46 3.87 14.94
N PHE A 141 -6.41 4.09 15.84
CA PHE A 141 -7.75 3.54 15.68
C PHE A 141 -8.46 4.14 14.46
N SER A 142 -8.32 5.45 14.25
CA SER A 142 -8.90 6.13 13.08
C SER A 142 -8.29 5.63 11.76
N ALA A 143 -7.00 5.25 11.76
CA ALA A 143 -6.32 4.64 10.63
C ALA A 143 -6.78 3.21 10.37
N VAL A 144 -6.94 2.40 11.42
CA VAL A 144 -7.48 1.03 11.30
C VAL A 144 -8.90 1.04 10.77
N LEU A 145 -9.76 1.94 11.25
CA LEU A 145 -11.13 2.04 10.75
C LEU A 145 -11.16 2.44 9.26
N ALA A 146 -10.35 3.43 8.86
CA ALA A 146 -10.24 3.81 7.45
C ALA A 146 -9.67 2.67 6.59
N ASN A 147 -8.73 1.89 7.14
CA ASN A 147 -8.20 0.69 6.50
C ASN A 147 -9.33 -0.31 6.23
N TRP A 148 -10.13 -0.64 7.25
CA TRP A 148 -11.24 -1.58 7.10
C TRP A 148 -12.27 -1.14 6.08
N GLN A 149 -12.65 0.14 6.09
CA GLN A 149 -13.61 0.70 5.13
C GLN A 149 -13.15 0.53 3.69
N LEU A 150 -11.84 0.65 3.44
CA LEU A 150 -11.26 0.52 2.11
C LEU A 150 -10.97 -0.93 1.73
N TRP A 151 -10.34 -1.68 2.63
CA TRP A 151 -9.73 -2.96 2.31
C TRP A 151 -10.66 -4.15 2.53
N ILE A 152 -11.62 -4.12 3.46
CA ILE A 152 -12.53 -5.26 3.67
C ILE A 152 -13.31 -5.60 2.39
N PRO A 153 -13.96 -4.63 1.70
CA PRO A 153 -14.72 -4.93 0.48
C PRO A 153 -13.82 -5.49 -0.62
N PHE A 154 -12.62 -4.92 -0.78
CA PHE A 154 -11.68 -5.31 -1.82
C PHE A 154 -11.02 -6.67 -1.54
N GLN A 155 -10.54 -6.90 -0.31
CA GLN A 155 -9.74 -8.08 0.04
C GLN A 155 -10.55 -9.37 0.01
N PHE A 156 -11.86 -9.30 0.31
CA PHE A 156 -12.72 -10.47 0.13
C PHE A 156 -12.71 -10.94 -1.33
N LEU A 157 -12.90 -10.01 -2.27
CA LEU A 157 -12.88 -10.29 -3.70
C LEU A 157 -11.49 -10.74 -4.16
N ASN A 158 -10.45 -10.08 -3.67
CA ASN A 158 -9.06 -10.41 -3.97
C ASN A 158 -8.73 -11.86 -3.57
N PHE A 159 -8.99 -12.25 -2.32
CA PHE A 159 -8.73 -13.61 -1.85
C PHE A 159 -9.64 -14.67 -2.47
N ARG A 160 -10.84 -14.30 -2.92
CA ARG A 160 -11.80 -15.23 -3.53
C ARG A 160 -11.52 -15.52 -5.00
N PHE A 161 -11.09 -14.52 -5.77
CA PHE A 161 -11.07 -14.57 -7.23
C PHE A 161 -9.68 -14.38 -7.85
N VAL A 162 -8.75 -13.72 -7.16
CA VAL A 162 -7.42 -13.41 -7.71
C VAL A 162 -6.43 -14.51 -7.33
N PRO A 163 -5.69 -15.11 -8.31
CA PRO A 163 -4.63 -16.06 -8.02
C PRO A 163 -3.56 -15.47 -7.10
N GLN A 164 -3.00 -16.29 -6.21
CA GLN A 164 -2.12 -15.84 -5.13
C GLN A 164 -0.95 -14.96 -5.62
N GLN A 165 -0.32 -15.30 -6.76
CA GLN A 165 0.79 -14.52 -7.30
C GLN A 165 0.40 -13.09 -7.74
N PHE A 166 -0.89 -12.86 -8.04
CA PHE A 166 -1.42 -11.57 -8.52
C PHE A 166 -2.16 -10.76 -7.45
N GLN A 167 -2.37 -11.31 -6.25
CA GLN A 167 -3.13 -10.62 -5.19
C GLN A 167 -2.50 -9.29 -4.76
N VAL A 168 -1.17 -9.21 -4.73
CA VAL A 168 -0.46 -7.95 -4.45
C VAL A 168 -0.62 -6.96 -5.61
N LEU A 169 -0.56 -7.44 -6.86
CA LEU A 169 -0.78 -6.60 -8.03
C LEU A 169 -2.19 -6.01 -8.05
N ALA A 170 -3.21 -6.82 -7.73
CA ALA A 170 -4.57 -6.33 -7.60
C ALA A 170 -4.68 -5.30 -6.46
N ALA A 171 -4.07 -5.57 -5.31
CA ALA A 171 -4.08 -4.66 -4.17
C ALA A 171 -3.43 -3.31 -4.48
N ASN A 172 -2.42 -3.28 -5.36
CA ASN A 172 -1.73 -2.04 -5.75
C ASN A 172 -2.67 -0.97 -6.37
N VAL A 173 -3.77 -1.39 -7.01
CA VAL A 173 -4.78 -0.45 -7.57
C VAL A 173 -5.45 0.37 -6.45
N ILE A 174 -5.76 -0.29 -5.34
CA ILE A 174 -6.39 0.34 -4.17
C ILE A 174 -5.34 0.99 -3.26
N ALA A 175 -4.10 0.48 -3.30
CA ALA A 175 -3.01 0.93 -2.45
C ALA A 175 -2.67 2.41 -2.63
N LEU A 176 -2.83 2.98 -3.82
CA LEU A 176 -2.59 4.41 -4.02
C LEU A 176 -3.52 5.26 -3.14
N VAL A 177 -4.82 4.93 -3.12
CA VAL A 177 -5.82 5.61 -2.27
C VAL A 177 -5.47 5.41 -0.79
N TRP A 178 -5.11 4.18 -0.41
CA TRP A 178 -4.68 3.89 0.95
C TRP A 178 -3.45 4.71 1.36
N ASN A 179 -2.46 4.85 0.49
CA ASN A 179 -1.23 5.58 0.78
C ASN A 179 -1.47 7.07 0.96
N VAL A 180 -2.42 7.67 0.23
CA VAL A 180 -2.87 9.05 0.46
C VAL A 180 -3.49 9.17 1.87
N ILE A 181 -4.43 8.28 2.21
CA ILE A 181 -5.08 8.27 3.54
C ILE A 181 -4.06 8.08 4.67
N LEU A 182 -3.14 7.13 4.49
CA LEU A 182 -2.13 6.79 5.49
C LEU A 182 -1.12 7.93 5.64
N SER A 183 -0.68 8.56 4.56
CA SER A 183 0.18 9.74 4.61
C SER A 183 -0.51 10.88 5.36
N PHE A 184 -1.78 11.19 5.05
CA PHE A 184 -2.55 12.22 5.75
C PHE A 184 -2.63 11.94 7.26
N LYS A 185 -3.02 10.72 7.64
CA LYS A 185 -3.14 10.33 9.04
C LYS A 185 -1.79 10.32 9.75
N ALA A 186 -0.72 9.87 9.10
CA ALA A 186 0.61 9.82 9.68
C ALA A 186 1.20 11.22 9.97
N HIS A 187 0.84 12.24 9.19
CA HIS A 187 1.43 13.58 9.34
C HIS A 187 0.51 14.60 9.97
N LYS A 188 -0.75 14.26 10.26
CA LYS A 188 -1.63 15.08 11.07
C LYS A 188 -0.99 15.43 12.43
N GLU A 189 -1.03 16.69 12.81
CA GLU A 189 -0.38 17.16 14.04
C GLU A 189 -0.95 16.45 15.29
N VAL A 190 -0.06 16.17 16.24
CA VAL A 190 -0.45 15.62 17.54
C VAL A 190 -0.98 16.78 18.37
N LEU A 191 -2.26 16.72 18.75
CA LEU A 191 -2.90 17.76 19.53
C LEU A 191 -2.46 17.67 21.01
N PRO A 192 -2.17 18.79 21.69
CA PRO A 192 -1.99 18.79 23.13
C PRO A 192 -3.31 18.38 23.80
N LYS A 193 -3.23 17.42 24.73
CA LYS A 193 -4.35 17.00 25.58
C LYS A 193 -4.47 17.89 26.80
#